data_AF-A0A5C6BC62-F1
#
_entry.id   AF-A0A5C6BC62-F1
#
_cell.length_a   1.000
_cell.length_b   1.000
_cell.length_c   1.000
_cell.angle_alpha   90.00
_cell.angle_beta   90.00
_cell.angle_gamma   90.00
#
_symmetry.space_group_name_H-M   'P 1'
#
loop_
_entity.id
_entity.type
_entity.pdbx_description
1 polymer ?
#
loop_
_entity_poly.entity_id
_entity_poly.type
_entity_poly.pdbx_seq_one_letter_code
_entity_poly.pdbx_strand_id
1 'polypeptide(L)'
;MTKSNCLTGAILEGGSFSDDFADVLTDPIDDRIVEGLKSGYTGALFNACVAVKNCTDSAGIMSLLISVNRNLMQVDEWQVVEETEVDLETSLQLIQMELLESACFFGVEATPMLTRALACSGDALHFAVLNGIQSCRESAFVPMLQQYRDELRQRAINEDSKPELFDAVNKAIAACEASQLV
;
A
#
# COMPACT_ATOMS: atom_id res chain seq x y z
N MET A 1 19.87 14.08 -9.68
CA MET A 1 18.57 14.77 -9.51
C MET A 1 17.78 13.92 -8.53
N THR A 2 17.75 14.37 -7.28
CA THR A 2 16.96 13.79 -6.20
C THR A 2 15.48 13.90 -6.57
N LYS A 3 14.74 12.79 -6.48
CA LYS A 3 13.28 12.78 -6.63
C LYS A 3 12.70 13.65 -5.51
N SER A 4 12.37 14.90 -5.79
CA SER A 4 11.46 15.65 -4.94
C SER A 4 10.10 14.96 -5.09
N ASN A 5 9.62 14.29 -4.06
CA ASN A 5 8.31 13.66 -4.07
C ASN A 5 7.26 14.77 -4.20
N CYS A 6 6.47 14.77 -5.29
CA CYS A 6 5.44 15.78 -5.59
C CYS A 6 4.20 15.69 -4.67
N LEU A 7 4.32 15.13 -3.46
CA LEU A 7 3.22 14.89 -2.52
C LEU A 7 3.00 16.13 -1.65
N THR A 8 1.75 16.43 -1.29
CA THR A 8 1.46 17.45 -0.27
C THR A 8 2.05 16.97 1.06
N GLY A 9 2.87 17.83 1.67
CA GLY A 9 3.42 17.63 3.00
C GLY A 9 2.33 17.84 4.04
N ALA A 10 1.96 16.80 4.77
CA ALA A 10 0.96 16.87 5.83
C ALA A 10 1.37 16.00 7.02
N ILE A 11 0.89 16.39 8.21
CA ILE A 11 1.16 15.70 9.47
C ILE A 11 -0.19 15.32 10.09
N LEU A 12 -0.34 14.05 10.46
CA LEU A 12 -1.49 13.55 11.22
C LEU A 12 -1.51 14.18 12.62
N GLU A 13 -2.69 14.44 13.20
CA GLU A 13 -2.81 14.92 14.57
C GLU A 13 -1.97 14.07 15.57
N GLY A 14 -1.12 14.73 16.36
CA GLY A 14 -0.20 14.07 17.28
C GLY A 14 1.03 13.42 16.64
N GLY A 15 1.19 13.54 15.32
CA GLY A 15 2.36 13.13 14.56
C GLY A 15 3.59 14.00 14.84
N SER A 16 4.75 13.52 14.43
CA SER A 16 6.03 14.20 14.59
C SER A 16 6.76 14.33 13.24
N PHE A 17 7.42 15.47 13.08
CA PHE A 17 8.29 15.71 11.94
C PHE A 17 9.73 15.36 12.34
N SER A 18 10.38 14.50 11.56
CA SER A 18 11.83 14.29 11.62
C SER A 18 12.36 14.17 10.20
N ASP A 19 13.21 15.12 9.80
CA ASP A 19 13.85 15.18 8.48
C ASP A 19 14.69 13.93 8.18
N ASP A 20 15.13 13.21 9.21
CA ASP A 20 16.00 12.03 9.09
C ASP A 20 15.34 10.85 8.33
N PHE A 21 14.05 10.93 8.00
CA PHE A 21 13.27 9.85 7.35
C PHE A 21 12.55 10.28 6.07
N ALA A 22 12.78 11.49 5.58
CA ALA A 22 12.17 12.02 4.36
C ALA A 22 12.86 11.55 3.05
N ASP A 23 13.94 10.77 3.16
CA ASP A 23 14.65 10.17 2.03
C ASP A 23 14.37 8.66 1.89
N VAL A 24 14.28 8.19 0.64
CA VAL A 24 14.08 6.77 0.30
C VAL A 24 15.21 5.91 0.88
N LEU A 25 14.84 4.95 1.72
CA LEU A 25 15.79 4.02 2.36
C LEU A 25 16.24 2.96 1.35
N THR A 26 17.50 3.03 0.90
CA THR A 26 18.11 1.98 0.07
C THR A 26 18.71 0.84 0.88
N ASP A 27 19.01 1.07 2.17
CA ASP A 27 19.62 0.10 3.08
C ASP A 27 18.62 -0.41 4.12
N PRO A 28 18.68 -1.71 4.52
CA PRO A 28 17.76 -2.32 5.47
C PRO A 28 18.05 -1.83 6.89
N ILE A 29 17.42 -0.73 7.29
CA ILE A 29 17.44 -0.23 8.67
C ILE A 29 15.99 -0.24 9.17
N ASP A 30 15.59 -1.36 9.78
CA ASP A 30 14.24 -1.58 10.32
C ASP A 30 13.78 -0.42 11.20
N ASP A 31 14.67 0.13 12.04
CA ASP A 31 14.38 1.27 12.91
C ASP A 31 13.89 2.50 12.12
N ARG A 32 14.49 2.81 10.96
CA ARG A 32 14.07 3.94 10.13
C ARG A 32 12.73 3.70 9.45
N ILE A 33 12.45 2.45 9.05
CA ILE A 33 11.14 2.08 8.51
C ILE A 33 10.08 2.24 9.59
N VAL A 34 10.35 1.73 10.80
CA VAL A 34 9.46 1.85 11.96
C VAL A 34 9.21 3.31 12.32
N GLU A 35 10.24 4.14 12.38
CA GLU A 35 10.12 5.57 12.69
C GLU A 35 9.37 6.32 11.59
N GLY A 36 9.67 6.03 10.31
CA GLY A 36 8.93 6.59 9.17
C GLY A 36 7.44 6.26 9.24
N LEU A 37 7.08 4.99 9.51
CA LEU A 37 5.69 4.54 9.70
C LEU A 37 5.01 5.19 10.92
N LYS A 38 5.76 5.53 11.98
CA LYS A 38 5.25 6.17 13.20
C LYS A 38 5.15 7.69 13.10
N SER A 39 5.89 8.33 12.21
CA SER A 39 6.00 9.79 12.11
C SER A 39 4.65 10.48 11.90
N GLY A 40 3.75 9.86 11.13
CA GLY A 40 2.52 10.52 10.69
C GLY A 40 2.78 11.66 9.70
N TYR A 41 3.96 11.74 9.09
CA TYR A 41 4.29 12.71 8.04
C TYR A 41 4.21 12.04 6.66
N THR A 42 3.50 12.65 5.71
CA THR A 42 3.20 12.05 4.39
C THR A 42 4.45 11.60 3.64
N GLY A 43 5.51 12.43 3.60
CA GLY A 43 6.75 12.09 2.92
C GLY A 43 7.47 10.88 3.55
N ALA A 44 7.54 10.84 4.88
CA ALA A 44 8.16 9.73 5.61
C ALA A 44 7.35 8.44 5.49
N LEU A 45 6.00 8.53 5.54
CA LEU A 45 5.11 7.38 5.35
C LEU A 45 5.27 6.77 3.96
N PHE A 46 5.28 7.59 2.91
CA PHE A 46 5.49 7.12 1.54
C PHE A 46 6.79 6.33 1.41
N ASN A 47 7.91 6.94 1.83
CA ASN A 47 9.22 6.33 1.74
C ASN A 47 9.34 5.06 2.60
N ALA A 48 8.76 5.07 3.79
CA ALA A 48 8.76 3.91 4.66
C ALA A 48 8.01 2.75 4.02
N CYS A 49 6.80 2.99 3.47
CA CYS A 49 6.02 1.97 2.77
C CYS A 49 6.84 1.32 1.65
N VAL A 50 7.45 2.13 0.76
CA VAL A 50 8.31 1.64 -0.33
C VAL A 50 9.48 0.77 0.16
N ALA A 51 10.01 1.06 1.35
CA ALA A 51 11.16 0.37 1.92
C ALA A 51 10.81 -0.90 2.71
N VAL A 52 9.55 -1.12 3.05
CA VAL A 52 9.10 -2.21 3.93
C VAL A 52 9.55 -3.60 3.45
N LYS A 53 9.60 -3.85 2.13
CA LYS A 53 10.08 -5.12 1.58
C LYS A 53 11.50 -5.51 2.01
N ASN A 54 12.28 -4.55 2.53
CA ASN A 54 13.63 -4.76 3.01
C ASN A 54 13.70 -5.03 4.52
N CYS A 55 12.57 -5.07 5.24
CA CYS A 55 12.56 -5.23 6.68
C CYS A 55 12.84 -6.66 7.14
N THR A 56 13.44 -6.82 8.32
CA THR A 56 13.67 -8.13 8.95
C THR A 56 12.66 -8.50 10.05
N ASP A 57 12.01 -7.51 10.69
CA ASP A 57 10.90 -7.72 11.63
C ASP A 57 9.51 -7.65 10.95
N SER A 58 9.10 -8.77 10.33
CA SER A 58 7.85 -8.81 9.59
C SER A 58 6.59 -8.52 10.44
N ALA A 59 6.53 -9.07 11.67
CA ALA A 59 5.33 -8.98 12.50
C ALA A 59 5.13 -7.57 13.09
N GLY A 60 6.21 -6.93 13.54
CA GLY A 60 6.18 -5.55 14.04
C GLY A 60 5.76 -4.57 12.96
N ILE A 61 6.31 -4.71 11.75
CA ILE A 61 5.98 -3.84 10.62
C ILE A 61 4.54 -4.03 10.15
N MET A 62 4.04 -5.26 10.04
CA MET A 62 2.66 -5.49 9.61
C MET A 62 1.63 -4.80 10.53
N SER A 63 1.88 -4.83 11.84
CA SER A 63 1.04 -4.12 12.82
C SER A 63 1.04 -2.59 12.60
N LEU A 64 2.18 -2.02 12.20
CA LEU A 64 2.29 -0.60 11.88
C LEU A 64 1.56 -0.28 10.57
N LEU A 65 1.70 -1.09 9.52
CA LEU A 65 1.00 -0.87 8.24
C LEU A 65 -0.51 -0.87 8.40
N ILE A 66 -1.06 -1.76 9.23
CA ILE A 66 -2.50 -1.78 9.54
C ILE A 66 -2.92 -0.46 10.20
N SER A 67 -2.11 0.05 11.12
CA SER A 67 -2.41 1.33 11.79
C SER A 67 -2.31 2.51 10.82
N VAL A 68 -1.26 2.57 9.99
CA VAL A 68 -1.10 3.64 9.00
C VAL A 68 -2.27 3.62 8.02
N ASN A 69 -2.66 2.45 7.48
CA ASN A 69 -3.77 2.36 6.54
C ASN A 69 -5.11 2.81 7.13
N ARG A 70 -5.34 2.62 8.44
CA ARG A 70 -6.51 3.20 9.11
C ARG A 70 -6.43 4.74 9.14
N ASN A 71 -5.27 5.29 9.49
CA ASN A 71 -5.08 6.73 9.63
C ASN A 71 -5.17 7.48 8.28
N LEU A 72 -4.72 6.86 7.19
CA LEU A 72 -4.83 7.43 5.84
C LEU A 72 -6.30 7.64 5.40
N MET A 73 -7.25 6.89 5.99
CA MET A 73 -8.69 7.04 5.72
C MET A 73 -9.33 8.19 6.48
N GLN A 74 -8.63 8.82 7.44
CA GLN A 74 -9.14 9.87 8.30
C GLN A 74 -8.65 11.24 7.82
N VAL A 75 -8.97 11.62 6.58
CA VAL A 75 -8.42 12.81 5.88
C VAL A 75 -8.55 14.10 6.71
N ASP A 76 -9.65 14.27 7.45
CA ASP A 76 -9.91 15.44 8.29
C ASP A 76 -8.95 15.59 9.49
N GLU A 77 -8.23 14.54 9.86
CA GLU A 77 -7.24 14.54 10.97
C GLU A 77 -5.84 14.98 10.51
N TRP A 78 -5.67 15.29 9.22
CA TRP A 78 -4.39 15.68 8.64
C TRP A 78 -4.26 17.19 8.53
N GLN A 79 -3.15 17.71 9.07
CA GLN A 79 -2.77 19.10 8.94
C GLN A 79 -1.77 19.27 7.80
N VAL A 80 -2.15 20.01 6.76
CA VAL A 80 -1.24 20.41 5.69
C VAL A 80 -0.18 21.36 6.25
N VAL A 81 1.08 21.01 6.04
CA VAL A 81 2.26 21.82 6.42
C VAL A 81 2.99 22.39 5.20
N GLU A 82 2.87 21.73 4.05
CA GLU A 82 3.45 22.16 2.78
C GLU A 82 2.55 21.72 1.61
N GLU A 83 2.01 22.68 0.86
CA GLU A 83 1.27 22.39 -0.38
C GLU A 83 2.25 22.15 -1.53
N THR A 84 1.97 21.13 -2.34
CA THR A 84 2.77 20.83 -3.54
C THR A 84 1.85 20.57 -4.75
N GLU A 85 2.33 19.85 -5.77
CA GLU A 85 1.59 19.62 -7.02
C GLU A 85 0.38 18.69 -6.82
N VAL A 86 0.51 17.70 -5.94
CA VAL A 86 -0.55 16.72 -5.67
C VAL A 86 -1.29 17.13 -4.41
N ASP A 87 -2.62 17.24 -4.47
CA ASP A 87 -3.44 17.56 -3.29
C ASP A 87 -3.30 16.50 -2.19
N LEU A 88 -3.79 16.84 -0.98
CA LEU A 88 -3.69 15.97 0.18
C LEU A 88 -4.39 14.62 -0.04
N GLU A 89 -5.62 14.61 -0.56
CA GLU A 89 -6.40 13.39 -0.75
C GLU A 89 -5.67 12.42 -1.69
N THR A 90 -5.18 12.93 -2.81
CA THR A 90 -4.39 12.17 -3.77
C THR A 90 -3.06 11.72 -3.16
N SER A 91 -2.42 12.56 -2.34
CA SER A 91 -1.18 12.18 -1.65
C SER A 91 -1.40 11.02 -0.67
N LEU A 92 -2.47 11.05 0.12
CA LEU A 92 -2.84 9.98 1.03
C LEU A 92 -3.20 8.69 0.27
N GLN A 93 -3.89 8.80 -0.87
CA GLN A 93 -4.18 7.65 -1.73
C GLN A 93 -2.90 7.03 -2.31
N LEU A 94 -1.94 7.84 -2.77
CA LEU A 94 -0.65 7.34 -3.26
C LEU A 94 0.12 6.60 -2.16
N ILE A 95 0.13 7.12 -0.93
CA ILE A 95 0.72 6.40 0.21
C ILE A 95 -0.02 5.08 0.45
N GLN A 96 -1.35 5.08 0.37
CA GLN A 96 -2.15 3.88 0.54
C GLN A 96 -1.85 2.81 -0.53
N MET A 97 -1.61 3.22 -1.78
CA MET A 97 -1.19 2.32 -2.85
C MET A 97 0.14 1.65 -2.53
N GLU A 98 1.17 2.43 -2.20
CA GLU A 98 2.50 1.90 -1.84
C GLU A 98 2.43 0.97 -0.61
N LEU A 99 1.60 1.33 0.37
CA LEU A 99 1.37 0.54 1.56
C LEU A 99 0.75 -0.82 1.21
N LEU A 100 -0.30 -0.85 0.39
CA LEU A 100 -0.97 -2.08 -0.01
C LEU A 100 -0.09 -2.97 -0.90
N GLU A 101 0.65 -2.37 -1.85
CA GLU A 101 1.64 -3.09 -2.64
C GLU A 101 2.69 -3.74 -1.73
N SER A 102 3.17 -3.01 -0.74
CA SER A 102 4.19 -3.50 0.20
C SER A 102 3.67 -4.53 1.20
N ALA A 103 2.39 -4.42 1.60
CA ALA A 103 1.76 -5.40 2.48
C ALA A 103 1.73 -6.81 1.85
N CYS A 104 1.82 -6.91 0.51
CA CYS A 104 1.84 -8.21 -0.17
C CYS A 104 3.10 -9.04 0.15
N PHE A 105 4.20 -8.42 0.59
CA PHE A 105 5.43 -9.13 0.99
C PHE A 105 5.32 -9.88 2.33
N PHE A 106 4.22 -9.71 3.06
CA PHE A 106 3.95 -10.40 4.33
C PHE A 106 3.05 -11.63 4.15
N GLY A 107 2.75 -12.00 2.89
CA GLY A 107 1.99 -13.19 2.58
C GLY A 107 0.62 -13.24 3.25
N VAL A 108 0.29 -14.42 3.79
CA VAL A 108 -1.04 -14.70 4.37
C VAL A 108 -1.44 -13.75 5.49
N GLU A 109 -0.48 -13.18 6.22
CA GLU A 109 -0.74 -12.25 7.33
C GLU A 109 -1.41 -10.96 6.85
N ALA A 110 -1.12 -10.54 5.61
CA ALA A 110 -1.72 -9.37 5.00
C ALA A 110 -3.13 -9.62 4.42
N THR A 111 -3.55 -10.89 4.27
CA THR A 111 -4.83 -11.26 3.62
C THR A 111 -6.04 -10.48 4.15
N PRO A 112 -6.25 -10.31 5.48
CA PRO A 112 -7.41 -9.59 5.99
C PRO A 112 -7.43 -8.12 5.52
N MET A 113 -6.27 -7.49 5.49
CA MET A 113 -6.10 -6.11 5.06
C MET A 113 -6.30 -5.95 3.54
N LEU A 114 -5.69 -6.82 2.74
CA LEU A 114 -5.81 -6.81 1.28
C LEU A 114 -7.25 -7.12 0.85
N THR A 115 -7.91 -8.07 1.50
CA THR A 115 -9.34 -8.40 1.25
C THR A 115 -10.23 -7.19 1.52
N ARG A 116 -9.98 -6.47 2.62
CA ARG A 116 -10.74 -5.26 2.96
C ARG A 116 -10.50 -4.15 1.94
N ALA A 117 -9.27 -3.95 1.48
CA ALA A 117 -8.97 -2.99 0.43
C ALA A 117 -9.70 -3.33 -0.88
N LEU A 118 -9.69 -4.60 -1.29
CA LEU A 118 -10.46 -5.06 -2.44
C LEU A 118 -11.97 -4.93 -2.24
N ALA A 119 -12.47 -4.82 -1.00
CA ALA A 119 -13.89 -4.70 -0.67
C ALA A 119 -14.45 -3.27 -0.72
N CYS A 120 -13.64 -2.29 -0.33
CA CYS A 120 -14.16 -0.97 0.05
C CYS A 120 -13.49 0.21 -0.67
N SER A 121 -12.58 -0.06 -1.60
CA SER A 121 -11.72 0.96 -2.18
C SER A 121 -12.07 1.32 -3.63
N GLY A 122 -11.52 2.43 -4.12
CA GLY A 122 -11.57 2.80 -5.54
C GLY A 122 -10.61 1.99 -6.41
N ASP A 123 -10.78 2.13 -7.73
CA ASP A 123 -10.10 1.32 -8.76
C ASP A 123 -8.57 1.28 -8.60
N ALA A 124 -7.94 2.43 -8.28
CA ALA A 124 -6.49 2.53 -8.10
C ALA A 124 -5.94 1.60 -7.01
N LEU A 125 -6.67 1.47 -5.89
CA LEU A 125 -6.26 0.62 -4.77
C LEU A 125 -6.46 -0.87 -5.08
N HIS A 126 -7.43 -1.20 -5.93
CA HIS A 126 -7.56 -2.56 -6.43
C HIS A 126 -6.35 -2.95 -7.28
N PHE A 127 -5.92 -2.08 -8.20
CA PHE A 127 -4.71 -2.32 -8.98
C PHE A 127 -3.46 -2.43 -8.10
N ALA A 128 -3.31 -1.59 -7.08
CA ALA A 128 -2.20 -1.69 -6.12
C ALA A 128 -2.13 -3.08 -5.48
N VAL A 129 -3.25 -3.58 -4.93
CA VAL A 129 -3.29 -4.94 -4.34
C VAL A 129 -2.94 -6.02 -5.37
N LEU A 130 -3.54 -5.96 -6.57
CA LEU A 130 -3.31 -6.98 -7.61
C LEU A 130 -1.87 -6.97 -8.13
N ASN A 131 -1.27 -5.79 -8.33
CA ASN A 131 0.12 -5.63 -8.77
C ASN A 131 1.11 -6.09 -7.70
N GLY A 132 0.85 -5.77 -6.43
CA GLY A 132 1.64 -6.25 -5.30
C GLY A 132 1.66 -7.77 -5.24
N ILE A 133 0.48 -8.41 -5.26
CA ILE A 133 0.36 -9.88 -5.23
C ILE A 133 1.04 -10.52 -6.46
N GLN A 134 0.83 -9.97 -7.66
CA GLN A 134 1.49 -10.45 -8.88
C GLN A 134 3.02 -10.40 -8.77
N SER A 135 3.56 -9.40 -8.08
CA SER A 135 5.00 -9.22 -7.88
C SER A 135 5.58 -10.19 -6.87
N CYS A 136 4.86 -10.45 -5.77
CA CYS A 136 5.27 -11.40 -4.72
C CYS A 136 5.11 -12.88 -5.16
N ARG A 137 4.13 -13.17 -6.04
CA ARG A 137 3.87 -14.51 -6.61
C ARG A 137 3.59 -15.58 -5.57
N GLU A 138 3.02 -15.21 -4.42
CA GLU A 138 2.72 -16.16 -3.37
C GLU A 138 1.43 -16.93 -3.66
N SER A 139 1.52 -18.26 -3.71
CA SER A 139 0.37 -19.11 -4.00
C SER A 139 -0.74 -19.06 -2.94
N ALA A 140 -0.42 -18.63 -1.73
CA ALA A 140 -1.38 -18.50 -0.66
C ALA A 140 -2.46 -17.44 -0.94
N PHE A 141 -2.22 -16.51 -1.87
CA PHE A 141 -3.20 -15.51 -2.28
C PHE A 141 -4.23 -16.04 -3.31
N VAL A 142 -4.00 -17.19 -3.94
CA VAL A 142 -4.88 -17.71 -5.01
C VAL A 142 -6.34 -17.81 -4.60
N PRO A 143 -6.71 -18.36 -3.42
CA PRO A 143 -8.11 -18.44 -3.00
C PRO A 143 -8.78 -17.06 -2.90
N MET A 144 -8.07 -16.07 -2.33
CA MET A 144 -8.57 -14.70 -2.21
C MET A 144 -8.77 -14.05 -3.59
N LEU A 145 -7.82 -14.24 -4.52
CA LEU A 145 -7.91 -13.70 -5.88
C LEU A 145 -9.06 -14.32 -6.66
N GLN A 146 -9.28 -15.64 -6.53
CA GLN A 146 -10.39 -16.34 -7.18
C GLN A 146 -11.73 -15.82 -6.66
N GLN A 147 -11.88 -15.67 -5.34
CA GLN A 147 -13.07 -15.06 -4.75
C GLN A 147 -13.30 -13.63 -5.27
N TYR A 148 -12.26 -12.79 -5.26
CA TYR A 148 -12.37 -11.41 -5.77
C TYR A 148 -12.80 -11.37 -7.24
N ARG A 149 -12.24 -12.23 -8.09
CA ARG A 149 -12.61 -12.34 -9.51
C ARG A 149 -14.08 -12.70 -9.69
N ASP A 150 -14.58 -13.66 -8.92
CA ASP A 150 -15.97 -14.13 -9.03
C ASP A 150 -16.96 -13.04 -8.58
N GLU A 151 -16.58 -12.27 -7.56
CA GLU A 151 -17.36 -11.14 -7.05
C GLU A 151 -17.26 -9.87 -7.93
N LEU A 152 -16.21 -9.73 -8.73
CA LEU A 152 -15.91 -8.50 -9.50
C LEU A 152 -17.08 -8.02 -10.36
N ARG A 153 -17.87 -8.95 -10.92
CA ARG A 153 -19.06 -8.61 -11.72
C ARG A 153 -20.12 -7.86 -10.94
N GLN A 154 -20.29 -8.21 -9.67
CA GLN A 154 -21.37 -7.74 -8.81
C GLN A 154 -20.95 -6.52 -7.97
N ARG A 155 -19.68 -6.15 -8.01
CA ARG A 155 -19.12 -5.04 -7.23
C ARG A 155 -19.43 -3.69 -7.87
N ALA A 156 -19.63 -2.70 -7.00
CA ALA A 156 -19.83 -1.30 -7.36
C ALA A 156 -18.50 -0.64 -7.72
N ILE A 157 -17.98 -1.02 -8.89
CA ILE A 157 -16.72 -0.55 -9.50
C ILE A 157 -17.08 0.14 -10.81
N ASN A 158 -16.28 1.12 -11.23
CA ASN A 158 -16.48 1.76 -12.52
C ASN A 158 -16.50 0.72 -13.65
N GLU A 159 -17.56 0.71 -14.47
CA GLU A 159 -17.69 -0.24 -15.60
C GLU A 159 -16.50 -0.14 -16.56
N ASP A 160 -15.93 1.06 -16.72
CA ASP A 160 -14.77 1.30 -17.58
C ASP A 160 -13.47 0.69 -17.04
N SER A 161 -13.42 0.31 -15.76
CA SER A 161 -12.24 -0.32 -15.13
C SER A 161 -12.40 -1.83 -14.94
N LYS A 162 -13.61 -2.37 -15.10
CA LYS A 162 -13.87 -3.81 -14.91
C LYS A 162 -13.04 -4.69 -15.85
N PRO A 163 -12.93 -4.43 -17.17
CA PRO A 163 -12.13 -5.26 -18.07
C PRO A 163 -10.66 -5.38 -17.63
N GLU A 164 -10.06 -4.26 -17.24
CA GLU A 164 -8.67 -4.15 -16.80
C GLU A 164 -8.47 -4.83 -15.44
N LEU A 165 -9.44 -4.74 -14.54
CA LEU A 165 -9.41 -5.45 -13.26
C LEU A 165 -9.57 -6.97 -13.45
N PHE A 166 -10.38 -7.42 -14.41
CA PHE A 166 -10.45 -8.84 -14.78
C PHE A 166 -9.12 -9.36 -15.33
N ASP A 167 -8.45 -8.58 -16.18
CA ASP A 167 -7.14 -8.93 -16.71
C ASP A 167 -6.08 -8.95 -15.59
N ALA A 168 -6.06 -7.93 -14.74
CA ALA A 168 -5.12 -7.83 -13.61
C ALA A 168 -5.29 -8.99 -12.61
N VAL A 169 -6.51 -9.35 -12.21
CA VAL A 169 -6.72 -10.49 -11.29
C VAL A 169 -6.31 -11.81 -11.94
N ASN A 170 -6.59 -12.01 -13.23
CA ASN A 170 -6.17 -13.23 -13.93
C ASN A 170 -4.64 -13.31 -14.05
N LYS A 171 -3.95 -12.18 -14.29
CA LYS A 171 -2.48 -12.11 -14.29
C LYS A 171 -1.89 -12.42 -12.92
N ALA A 172 -2.47 -11.87 -11.85
CA ALA A 172 -2.05 -12.15 -10.49
C ALA A 172 -2.21 -13.65 -10.15
N ILE A 173 -3.36 -14.25 -10.47
CA ILE A 173 -3.61 -15.69 -10.28
C ILE A 173 -2.55 -16.51 -11.03
N ALA A 174 -2.35 -16.24 -12.33
CA ALA A 174 -1.38 -16.98 -13.13
C ALA A 174 0.05 -16.86 -12.59
N ALA A 175 0.44 -15.68 -12.09
CA ALA A 175 1.75 -15.46 -11.48
C ALA A 175 1.93 -16.27 -10.17
N CYS A 176 0.89 -16.33 -9.33
CA CYS A 176 0.87 -17.10 -8.09
C CYS A 176 0.78 -18.63 -8.32
N GLU A 177 0.17 -19.09 -9.40
CA GLU A 177 0.12 -20.51 -9.76
C GLU A 177 1.44 -20.97 -10.40
N ALA A 178 2.08 -20.14 -11.22
CA ALA A 178 3.37 -20.46 -11.84
C ALA A 178 4.50 -20.65 -10.82
N SER A 179 4.43 -20.03 -9.65
CA SER A 179 5.42 -20.21 -8.57
C SER A 179 5.35 -21.58 -7.89
N GLN A 180 4.26 -22.34 -8.07
CA GLN A 180 4.13 -23.70 -7.54
C GLN A 180 4.85 -24.77 -8.39
N LEU A 181 5.33 -24.41 -9.58
CA LEU A 181 5.97 -25.31 -10.54
C LEU A 181 7.51 -25.31 -10.45
N VAL A 182 8.09 -24.53 -9.53
CA VAL A 182 9.54 -24.38 -9.29
C VAL A 182 9.87 -24.92 -7.91
#